data_AF-A0A7S4EI50-F1
#
_entry.id   AF-A0A7S4EI50-F1
#
_cell.length_a   1.000
_cell.length_b   1.000
_cell.length_c   1.000
_cell.angle_alpha   90.00
_cell.angle_beta   90.00
_cell.angle_gamma   90.00
#
_symmetry.space_group_name_H-M   'P 1'
#
loop_
_entity.id
_entity.type
_entity.pdbx_description
1 polymer ?
#
loop_
_entity_poly.entity_id
_entity_poly.type
_entity_poly.pdbx_seq_one_letter_code
_entity_poly.pdbx_strand_id
1 'polypeptide(L)'
;IILTVNDSTFSNKIKQWLPVDEDYAAKPTHLSCSGGVWLVHNDPKENATYVGNSKKKMTKFRSSTSNDNDSDSDSNTVDIRTIVAYDLASNLQKVQEKCGRTVLESYALRHVRPGIVVEERFTQPSTIVGDTNSDTNNNNDNVDSNYNAAGDESFFKGGMEFKVFTIWGRAWLTVWRPGTDGVKALLFRNGTNLVFDPPPAKKKHKKDNTKDKYNKKDEEKKVKPPSIQQQLPEWIDWDRVISIGERLGRNKDMFRTDIFVGVGTAGRRKQQKGDNDNINKTIRYVVSETEIHPTPLRGFEQVFEEAGRLWLAGYYLLSRQNRLSVISNTKVPQ
;
A
#
# COMPACT_ATOMS: atom_id res chain seq x y z
N ILE A 1 0.54 -23.29 -17.38
CA ILE A 1 1.81 -23.48 -18.11
C ILE A 1 2.90 -23.83 -17.10
N ILE A 2 3.56 -24.99 -17.24
CA ILE A 2 4.73 -25.35 -16.39
C ILE A 2 5.93 -24.70 -17.07
N LEU A 3 6.45 -23.61 -16.50
CA LEU A 3 7.68 -23.00 -16.96
C LEU A 3 8.81 -23.53 -16.08
N THR A 4 9.63 -24.41 -16.63
CA THR A 4 10.93 -24.73 -16.03
C THR A 4 11.81 -23.49 -16.18
N VAL A 5 12.39 -23.06 -15.06
CA VAL A 5 13.08 -21.78 -14.90
C VAL A 5 14.47 -21.87 -15.53
N ASN A 6 14.57 -21.57 -16.82
CA ASN A 6 15.78 -20.91 -17.33
C ASN A 6 15.54 -19.40 -17.16
N ASP A 7 16.35 -18.78 -16.30
CA ASP A 7 16.13 -17.45 -15.70
C ASP A 7 15.84 -16.33 -16.70
N SER A 8 16.48 -16.37 -17.88
CA SER A 8 16.29 -15.36 -18.92
C SER A 8 14.94 -15.49 -19.64
N THR A 9 14.47 -16.71 -19.90
CA THR A 9 13.20 -16.93 -20.62
C THR A 9 12.00 -16.53 -19.76
N PHE A 10 12.04 -16.79 -18.45
CA PHE A 10 10.92 -16.46 -17.57
C PHE A 10 10.85 -14.96 -17.28
N SER A 11 11.97 -14.31 -16.96
CA SER A 11 12.02 -12.85 -16.78
C SER A 11 11.61 -12.11 -18.06
N ASN A 12 11.99 -12.59 -19.25
CA ASN A 12 11.53 -12.00 -20.51
C ASN A 12 10.01 -12.08 -20.70
N LYS A 13 9.36 -13.18 -20.29
CA LYS A 13 7.88 -13.28 -20.32
C LYS A 13 7.23 -12.31 -19.34
N ILE A 14 7.78 -12.19 -18.14
CA ILE A 14 7.28 -11.23 -17.15
C ILE A 14 7.41 -9.80 -17.69
N LYS A 15 8.55 -9.46 -18.28
CA LYS A 15 8.81 -8.15 -18.91
C LYS A 15 7.73 -7.81 -19.95
N GLN A 16 7.31 -8.78 -20.77
CA GLN A 16 6.26 -8.59 -21.78
C GLN A 16 4.88 -8.29 -21.18
N TRP A 17 4.63 -8.69 -19.92
CA TRP A 17 3.39 -8.40 -19.20
C TRP A 17 3.43 -7.09 -18.41
N LEU A 18 4.60 -6.47 -18.25
CA LEU A 18 4.73 -5.19 -17.56
C LEU A 18 4.35 -4.04 -18.51
N PRO A 19 3.45 -3.13 -18.07
CA PRO A 19 3.08 -1.95 -18.84
C PRO A 19 4.30 -1.08 -19.19
N VAL A 20 4.25 -0.46 -20.37
CA VAL A 20 5.34 0.42 -20.86
C VAL A 20 5.11 1.84 -20.40
N ASP A 21 3.94 2.39 -20.74
CA ASP A 21 3.63 3.82 -20.62
C ASP A 21 2.58 4.10 -19.53
N GLU A 22 2.35 3.13 -18.63
CA GLU A 22 1.35 3.24 -17.57
C GLU A 22 2.01 3.07 -16.21
N ASP A 23 1.43 3.73 -15.20
CA ASP A 23 1.83 3.51 -13.83
C ASP A 23 1.31 2.16 -13.35
N TYR A 24 2.19 1.38 -12.73
CA TYR A 24 1.81 0.06 -12.24
C TYR A 24 2.46 -0.27 -10.90
N ALA A 25 1.80 -1.18 -10.18
CA ALA A 25 2.37 -1.93 -9.08
C ALA A 25 2.55 -3.38 -9.51
N ALA A 26 3.68 -4.01 -9.15
CA ALA A 26 3.91 -5.42 -9.44
C ALA A 26 4.43 -6.17 -8.21
N LYS A 27 3.84 -7.34 -7.91
CA LYS A 27 4.17 -8.15 -6.73
C LYS A 27 3.98 -9.65 -6.99
N PRO A 28 4.70 -10.54 -6.26
CA PRO A 28 4.41 -11.97 -6.27
C PRO A 28 3.10 -12.28 -5.50
N THR A 29 2.31 -13.27 -5.93
CA THR A 29 1.00 -13.64 -5.36
C THR A 29 1.05 -14.38 -4.02
N HIS A 30 2.09 -15.18 -3.77
CA HIS A 30 2.12 -16.12 -2.63
C HIS A 30 2.87 -15.62 -1.40
N LEU A 31 3.65 -14.54 -1.55
CA LEU A 31 4.35 -13.88 -0.45
C LEU A 31 4.35 -12.37 -0.72
N SER A 32 3.17 -11.76 -0.67
CA SER A 32 2.92 -10.33 -0.89
C SER A 32 3.92 -9.39 -0.17
N CYS A 33 4.63 -9.88 0.84
CA CYS A 33 5.49 -9.10 1.73
C CYS A 33 7.01 -9.42 1.66
N SER A 34 7.47 -10.52 1.04
CA SER A 34 8.89 -10.93 1.15
C SER A 34 9.80 -10.32 0.08
N GLY A 35 9.33 -10.30 -1.17
CA GLY A 35 10.01 -9.67 -2.32
C GLY A 35 9.85 -8.15 -2.37
N GLY A 36 8.80 -7.63 -1.73
CA GLY A 36 8.36 -6.24 -1.86
C GLY A 36 7.46 -6.04 -3.08
N VAL A 37 6.78 -4.90 -3.10
CA VAL A 37 5.93 -4.43 -4.20
C VAL A 37 6.72 -3.41 -4.99
N TRP A 38 6.91 -3.65 -6.29
CA TRP A 38 7.46 -2.66 -7.20
C TRP A 38 6.39 -1.63 -7.51
N LEU A 39 6.76 -0.37 -7.49
CA LEU A 39 5.95 0.76 -7.91
C LEU A 39 6.68 1.44 -9.05
N VAL A 40 6.04 1.53 -10.21
CA VAL A 40 6.55 2.24 -11.38
C VAL A 40 5.59 3.37 -11.70
N HIS A 41 6.15 4.52 -11.98
CA HIS A 41 5.41 5.71 -12.35
C HIS A 41 6.11 6.39 -13.52
N ASN A 42 5.35 6.66 -14.58
CA ASN A 42 5.84 7.34 -15.76
C ASN A 42 5.31 8.77 -15.77
N ASP A 43 6.22 9.72 -15.61
CA ASP A 43 5.90 11.15 -15.66
C ASP A 43 6.13 11.67 -17.10
N PRO A 44 5.06 11.92 -17.87
CA PRO A 44 5.19 12.45 -19.22
C PRO A 44 5.68 13.91 -19.23
N LYS A 45 5.52 14.68 -18.15
CA LYS A 45 5.95 16.09 -18.11
C LYS A 45 7.47 16.19 -18.02
N GLU A 46 8.07 15.35 -17.21
CA GLU A 46 9.51 15.27 -17.06
C GLU A 46 10.20 14.31 -18.03
N ASN A 47 9.42 13.57 -18.83
CA ASN A 47 9.89 12.45 -19.63
C ASN A 47 10.75 11.49 -18.77
N ALA A 48 10.23 11.13 -17.59
CA ALA A 48 10.98 10.43 -16.55
C ALA A 48 10.18 9.26 -15.97
N THR A 49 10.86 8.13 -15.75
CA THR A 49 10.29 7.01 -15.00
C THR A 49 10.79 7.06 -13.57
N TYR A 50 9.89 6.98 -12.61
CA TYR A 50 10.16 6.87 -11.19
C TYR A 50 9.86 5.46 -10.71
N VAL A 51 10.78 4.89 -9.93
CA VAL A 51 10.69 3.49 -9.51
C VAL A 51 10.98 3.34 -8.03
N GLY A 52 10.12 2.59 -7.34
CA GLY A 52 10.30 2.18 -5.96
C GLY A 52 10.07 0.68 -5.82
N ASN A 53 10.59 0.13 -4.74
CA ASN A 53 10.20 -1.19 -4.23
C ASN A 53 9.88 -0.95 -2.74
N SER A 54 8.94 -1.65 -2.10
CA SER A 54 8.54 -1.41 -0.69
C SER A 54 9.67 -1.20 0.34
N LYS A 55 10.92 -1.57 0.02
CA LYS A 55 12.14 -1.34 0.82
C LYS A 55 12.91 -0.03 0.51
N LYS A 56 12.64 0.61 -0.63
CA LYS A 56 13.33 1.80 -1.15
C LYS A 56 12.31 2.86 -1.53
N LYS A 57 12.61 4.12 -1.22
CA LYS A 57 11.81 5.25 -1.70
C LYS A 57 11.80 5.24 -3.23
N MET A 58 10.73 5.77 -3.80
CA MET A 58 10.62 5.94 -5.23
C MET A 58 11.67 6.97 -5.70
N THR A 59 12.46 6.62 -6.71
CA THR A 59 13.53 7.47 -7.25
C THR A 59 13.47 7.52 -8.76
N LYS A 60 13.88 8.64 -9.35
CA LYS A 60 14.01 8.80 -10.81
C LYS A 60 14.97 7.73 -11.35
N PHE A 61 14.47 6.87 -12.22
CA PHE A 61 15.25 5.90 -12.96
C PHE A 61 15.99 6.63 -14.07
N ARG A 62 17.32 6.61 -14.01
CA ARG A 62 18.16 7.17 -15.06
C ARG A 62 18.23 6.16 -16.20
N SER A 63 17.36 6.32 -17.20
CA SER A 63 17.62 5.71 -18.51
C SER A 63 18.93 6.30 -19.01
N SER A 64 19.90 5.46 -19.39
CA SER A 64 21.23 5.86 -19.88
C SER A 64 21.21 6.56 -21.26
N THR A 65 20.11 7.24 -21.58
CA THR A 65 19.88 7.97 -22.85
C THR A 65 20.24 9.45 -22.77
N SER A 66 20.87 9.94 -21.70
CA SER A 66 21.32 11.34 -21.66
C SER A 66 22.56 11.51 -22.56
N ASN A 67 22.41 12.39 -23.56
CA ASN A 67 23.38 12.85 -24.55
C ASN A 67 24.65 13.49 -23.95
N ASP A 68 25.35 12.79 -23.08
CA ASP A 68 26.76 13.10 -22.87
C ASP A 68 27.48 12.62 -24.14
N ASN A 69 28.10 13.54 -24.86
CA ASN A 69 28.78 13.34 -26.14
C ASN A 69 30.01 12.41 -26.06
N ASP A 70 30.00 11.43 -25.16
CA ASP A 70 31.03 10.40 -25.05
C ASP A 70 30.76 9.35 -26.13
N SER A 71 31.57 9.41 -27.18
CA SER A 71 31.47 8.65 -28.42
C SER A 71 31.84 7.16 -28.30
N ASP A 72 31.67 6.54 -27.12
CA ASP A 72 31.94 5.13 -26.91
C ASP A 72 30.67 4.28 -27.04
N SER A 73 30.65 3.47 -28.09
CA SER A 73 29.48 2.97 -28.82
C SER A 73 28.77 1.74 -28.24
N ASP A 74 28.69 1.58 -26.92
CA ASP A 74 28.11 0.37 -26.29
C ASP A 74 27.03 0.65 -25.22
N SER A 75 26.31 1.78 -25.35
CA SER A 75 25.21 2.13 -24.45
C SER A 75 23.96 1.25 -24.70
N ASN A 76 23.99 0.03 -24.16
CA ASN A 76 22.78 -0.78 -23.98
C ASN A 76 21.89 -0.11 -22.91
N THR A 77 20.95 0.71 -23.35
CA THR A 77 19.95 1.32 -22.47
C THR A 77 19.12 0.24 -21.81
N VAL A 78 19.26 0.09 -20.49
CA VAL A 78 18.57 -0.95 -19.74
C VAL A 78 17.12 -0.51 -19.49
N ASP A 79 16.17 -1.16 -20.17
CA ASP A 79 14.74 -1.01 -19.92
C ASP A 79 14.43 -1.42 -18.46
N ILE A 80 13.82 -0.52 -17.69
CA ILE A 80 13.44 -0.74 -16.29
C ILE A 80 12.61 -2.00 -16.08
N ARG A 81 11.75 -2.36 -17.03
CA ARG A 81 10.93 -3.58 -16.94
C ARG A 81 11.79 -4.83 -16.89
N THR A 82 13.00 -4.78 -17.44
CA THR A 82 14.00 -5.86 -17.34
C THR A 82 14.42 -6.05 -15.88
N ILE A 83 14.71 -4.97 -15.15
CA ILE A 83 15.10 -5.01 -13.74
C ILE A 83 13.94 -5.52 -12.88
N VAL A 84 12.74 -4.96 -13.07
CA VAL A 84 11.54 -5.37 -12.34
C VAL A 84 11.21 -6.84 -12.61
N ALA A 85 11.23 -7.27 -13.87
CA ALA A 85 10.92 -8.65 -14.24
C ALA A 85 11.94 -9.65 -13.70
N TYR A 86 13.23 -9.30 -13.72
CA TYR A 86 14.28 -10.15 -13.16
C TYR A 86 14.12 -10.30 -11.64
N ASP A 87 13.88 -9.21 -10.91
CA ASP A 87 13.67 -9.29 -9.47
C ASP A 87 12.40 -10.08 -9.11
N LEU A 88 11.30 -9.88 -9.84
CA LEU A 88 10.07 -10.66 -9.65
C LEU A 88 10.29 -12.16 -9.93
N ALA A 89 10.99 -12.50 -11.02
CA ALA A 89 11.34 -13.88 -11.35
C ALA A 89 12.17 -14.54 -10.23
N SER A 90 13.23 -13.86 -9.80
CA SER A 90 14.12 -14.34 -8.72
C SER A 90 13.36 -14.53 -7.42
N ASN A 91 12.48 -13.59 -7.06
CA ASN A 91 11.68 -13.71 -5.83
C ASN A 91 10.66 -14.83 -5.91
N LEU A 92 10.00 -15.05 -7.06
CA LEU A 92 9.09 -16.18 -7.23
C LEU A 92 9.79 -17.53 -7.11
N GLN A 93 10.99 -17.66 -7.66
CA GLN A 93 11.77 -18.87 -7.51
C GLN A 93 12.10 -19.14 -6.03
N LYS A 94 12.57 -18.11 -5.31
CA LYS A 94 12.82 -18.21 -3.85
C LYS A 94 11.57 -18.61 -3.08
N VAL A 95 10.41 -18.07 -3.44
CA VAL A 95 9.11 -18.44 -2.84
C VAL A 95 8.84 -19.92 -3.08
N GLN A 96 8.92 -20.36 -4.33
CA GLN A 96 8.64 -21.74 -4.73
C GLN A 96 9.55 -22.74 -4.00
N GLU A 97 10.83 -22.44 -3.88
CA GLU A 97 11.80 -23.27 -3.17
C GLU A 97 11.53 -23.32 -1.65
N LYS A 98 11.10 -22.20 -1.04
CA LYS A 98 10.87 -22.08 0.41
C LYS A 98 9.53 -22.61 0.87
N CYS A 99 8.44 -22.31 0.15
CA CYS A 99 7.07 -22.76 0.47
C CYS A 99 6.95 -24.28 0.45
N GLY A 100 7.79 -24.99 -0.33
CA GLY A 100 7.84 -26.45 -0.33
C GLY A 100 8.57 -27.10 0.85
N ARG A 101 9.41 -26.34 1.60
CA ARG A 101 10.34 -26.93 2.57
C ARG A 101 10.25 -26.40 4.00
N THR A 102 9.91 -25.12 4.18
CA THR A 102 10.16 -24.43 5.46
C THR A 102 8.98 -23.68 6.03
N VAL A 103 7.98 -23.34 5.20
CA VAL A 103 6.83 -22.60 5.70
C VAL A 103 5.70 -23.58 6.02
N LEU A 104 5.30 -23.62 7.28
CA LEU A 104 4.06 -24.27 7.75
C LEU A 104 2.83 -23.49 7.26
N GLU A 105 2.82 -23.14 5.99
CA GLU A 105 1.76 -22.37 5.35
C GLU A 105 0.52 -23.23 5.10
N SER A 106 -0.62 -22.55 4.90
CA SER A 106 -1.91 -23.16 4.63
C SER A 106 -1.85 -24.14 3.45
N TYR A 107 -2.71 -25.16 3.47
CA TYR A 107 -2.82 -26.15 2.38
C TYR A 107 -2.93 -25.48 1.01
N ALA A 108 -3.65 -24.36 0.91
CA ALA A 108 -3.80 -23.59 -0.33
C ALA A 108 -2.44 -23.13 -0.91
N LEU A 109 -1.55 -22.57 -0.09
CA LEU A 109 -0.27 -22.04 -0.56
C LEU A 109 0.69 -23.13 -1.06
N ARG A 110 0.52 -24.38 -0.61
CA ARG A 110 1.28 -25.53 -1.11
C ARG A 110 0.78 -26.05 -2.47
N HIS A 111 -0.47 -25.78 -2.81
CA HIS A 111 -1.13 -26.34 -4.00
C HIS A 111 -1.44 -25.30 -5.07
N VAL A 112 -1.42 -24.02 -4.74
CA VAL A 112 -1.52 -22.92 -5.71
C VAL A 112 -0.11 -22.58 -6.20
N ARG A 113 0.01 -22.38 -7.52
CA ARG A 113 1.31 -22.06 -8.14
C ARG A 113 1.65 -20.59 -7.95
N PRO A 114 2.89 -20.25 -7.53
CA PRO A 114 3.39 -18.88 -7.50
C PRO A 114 3.17 -18.15 -8.83
N GLY A 115 2.74 -16.90 -8.75
CA GLY A 115 2.47 -16.05 -9.90
C GLY A 115 2.72 -14.59 -9.58
N ILE A 116 2.48 -13.70 -10.54
CA ILE A 116 2.66 -12.25 -10.40
C ILE A 116 1.30 -11.60 -10.50
N VAL A 117 1.10 -10.56 -9.69
CA VAL A 117 0.04 -9.60 -9.88
C VAL A 117 0.65 -8.31 -10.40
N VAL A 118 0.10 -7.79 -11.49
CA VAL A 118 0.39 -6.46 -12.02
C VAL A 118 -0.91 -5.67 -11.94
N GLU A 119 -0.88 -4.57 -11.18
CA GLU A 119 -2.03 -3.73 -10.87
C GLU A 119 -1.79 -2.32 -11.41
N GLU A 120 -2.84 -1.66 -11.88
CA GLU A 120 -2.82 -0.23 -12.17
C GLU A 120 -2.54 0.55 -10.87
N ARG A 121 -1.64 1.54 -10.93
CA ARG A 121 -1.37 2.39 -9.77
C ARG A 121 -2.40 3.52 -9.68
N PHE A 122 -3.13 3.52 -8.57
CA PHE A 122 -4.04 4.60 -8.20
C PHE A 122 -3.29 5.82 -7.66
N THR A 123 -3.85 7.00 -7.92
CA THR A 123 -3.42 8.30 -7.37
C THR A 123 -4.59 9.02 -6.71
N GLN A 124 -4.32 9.94 -5.79
CA GLN A 124 -5.37 10.76 -5.18
C GLN A 124 -5.87 11.82 -6.18
N PRO A 125 -7.17 12.17 -6.21
CA PRO A 125 -7.69 13.21 -7.10
C PRO A 125 -7.06 14.60 -6.86
N SER A 126 -6.74 14.93 -5.61
CA SER A 126 -6.23 16.24 -5.20
C SER A 126 -4.84 16.58 -5.76
N THR A 127 -4.11 15.62 -6.31
CA THR A 127 -2.81 15.86 -6.95
C THR A 127 -2.95 16.33 -8.40
N ILE A 128 -4.17 16.31 -8.96
CA ILE A 128 -4.41 16.56 -10.38
C ILE A 128 -4.86 18.00 -10.63
N VAL A 129 -5.55 18.62 -9.66
CA VAL A 129 -5.93 20.04 -9.69
C VAL A 129 -4.71 20.86 -9.25
N GLY A 130 -3.72 20.97 -10.14
CA GLY A 130 -2.66 21.96 -9.94
C GLY A 130 -3.26 23.35 -9.86
N ASP A 131 -2.81 24.14 -8.87
CA ASP A 131 -3.05 25.58 -8.71
C ASP A 131 -2.71 26.33 -10.01
N THR A 132 -3.62 26.30 -10.97
CA THR A 132 -3.52 27.03 -12.23
C THR A 132 -4.02 28.47 -12.07
N ASN A 133 -4.43 28.85 -10.85
CA ASN A 133 -4.87 30.21 -10.49
C ASN A 133 -3.79 31.04 -9.77
N SER A 134 -2.50 30.75 -9.98
CA SER A 134 -1.44 31.71 -9.65
C SER A 134 -1.32 32.82 -10.71
N ASP A 135 -2.45 33.39 -11.15
CA ASP A 135 -2.52 34.72 -11.77
C ASP A 135 -2.30 35.82 -10.71
N THR A 136 -1.26 35.64 -9.89
CA THR A 136 -0.69 36.73 -9.09
C THR A 136 0.13 37.58 -10.05
N ASN A 137 -0.57 38.57 -10.60
CA ASN A 137 -0.06 39.75 -11.24
C ASN A 137 0.77 40.55 -10.20
N ASN A 138 1.93 40.03 -9.78
CA ASN A 138 2.85 40.67 -8.84
C ASN A 138 4.13 41.07 -9.58
N ASN A 139 4.06 42.22 -10.23
CA ASN A 139 5.23 43.08 -10.41
C ASN A 139 5.68 43.50 -9.00
N ASN A 140 6.70 42.85 -8.43
CA ASN A 140 7.65 43.44 -7.49
C ASN A 140 8.76 42.45 -7.13
N ASP A 141 9.93 42.72 -7.71
CA ASP A 141 11.29 42.70 -7.16
C ASP A 141 11.68 41.70 -6.05
N ASN A 142 12.66 40.86 -6.41
CA ASN A 142 13.74 40.35 -5.55
C ASN A 142 13.36 39.80 -4.17
N VAL A 143 12.70 38.65 -4.16
CA VAL A 143 12.72 37.77 -2.98
C VAL A 143 13.36 36.45 -3.40
N ASP A 144 14.49 36.14 -2.76
CA ASP A 144 15.27 34.92 -2.92
C ASP A 144 14.37 33.69 -3.03
N SER A 145 14.43 33.06 -4.20
CA SER A 145 13.67 31.88 -4.59
C SER A 145 14.16 30.64 -3.83
N ASN A 146 13.86 30.56 -2.55
CA ASN A 146 13.93 29.33 -1.76
C ASN A 146 12.57 28.63 -1.84
N TYR A 147 12.09 28.40 -3.07
CA TYR A 147 10.93 27.55 -3.33
C TYR A 147 11.29 26.14 -2.88
N ASN A 148 10.91 25.84 -1.64
CA ASN A 148 11.03 24.51 -1.05
C ASN A 148 10.34 23.51 -2.00
N ALA A 149 11.09 22.49 -2.43
CA ALA A 149 10.66 21.35 -3.25
C ALA A 149 9.55 20.47 -2.60
N ALA A 150 8.81 20.99 -1.63
CA ALA A 150 7.72 20.34 -0.92
C ALA A 150 6.40 20.30 -1.71
N GLY A 151 6.27 21.08 -2.79
CA GLY A 151 5.08 21.05 -3.67
C GLY A 151 4.97 19.77 -4.50
N ASP A 152 6.09 19.10 -4.75
CA ASP A 152 6.17 17.96 -5.68
C ASP A 152 5.98 16.59 -5.00
N GLU A 153 5.95 16.56 -3.66
CA GLU A 153 5.71 15.30 -2.92
C GLU A 153 4.27 14.79 -3.04
N SER A 154 3.34 15.66 -3.44
CA SER A 154 1.93 15.27 -3.64
C SER A 154 1.80 14.19 -4.72
N PHE A 155 2.64 14.25 -5.75
CA PHE A 155 2.73 13.29 -6.84
C PHE A 155 3.01 11.85 -6.40
N PHE A 156 3.77 11.70 -5.31
CA PHE A 156 4.10 10.40 -4.73
C PHE A 156 2.97 9.83 -3.87
N LYS A 157 1.95 10.63 -3.51
CA LYS A 157 0.79 10.16 -2.76
C LYS A 157 -0.06 9.27 -3.65
N GLY A 158 0.26 7.97 -3.62
CA GLY A 158 -0.56 6.93 -4.22
C GLY A 158 -1.99 6.97 -3.68
N GLY A 159 -2.85 6.14 -4.28
CA GLY A 159 -4.22 5.93 -3.82
C GLY A 159 -4.30 5.60 -2.34
N MET A 160 -5.49 5.73 -1.77
CA MET A 160 -5.74 5.40 -0.37
C MET A 160 -5.98 3.90 -0.23
N GLU A 161 -5.45 3.29 0.83
CA GLU A 161 -5.73 1.92 1.20
C GLU A 161 -6.63 1.91 2.45
N PHE A 162 -7.67 1.09 2.40
CA PHE A 162 -8.56 0.80 3.51
C PHE A 162 -8.51 -0.68 3.81
N LYS A 163 -8.14 -1.04 5.04
CA LYS A 163 -8.21 -2.42 5.53
C LYS A 163 -9.46 -2.56 6.37
N VAL A 164 -10.52 -3.09 5.77
CA VAL A 164 -11.85 -3.23 6.39
C VAL A 164 -11.92 -4.57 7.11
N PHE A 165 -12.17 -4.52 8.43
CA PHE A 165 -12.36 -5.69 9.28
C PHE A 165 -13.85 -5.96 9.42
N THR A 166 -14.26 -7.08 8.83
CA THR A 166 -15.61 -7.60 8.87
C THR A 166 -15.68 -8.71 9.91
N ILE A 167 -16.61 -8.60 10.85
CA ILE A 167 -16.86 -9.57 11.92
C ILE A 167 -18.35 -9.96 11.85
N TRP A 168 -18.60 -11.26 11.65
CA TRP A 168 -19.94 -11.83 11.35
C TRP A 168 -20.65 -11.11 10.22
N GLY A 169 -19.95 -10.90 9.10
CA GLY A 169 -20.53 -10.25 7.93
C GLY A 169 -20.80 -8.76 8.03
N ARG A 170 -20.40 -8.09 9.13
CA ARG A 170 -20.54 -6.64 9.29
C ARG A 170 -19.19 -5.97 9.46
N ALA A 171 -18.99 -4.80 8.84
CA ALA A 171 -17.78 -4.03 9.03
C ALA A 171 -17.85 -3.35 10.40
N TRP A 172 -16.77 -3.46 11.17
CA TRP A 172 -16.69 -2.86 12.51
C TRP A 172 -15.61 -1.80 12.59
N LEU A 173 -14.45 -2.13 12.03
CA LEU A 173 -13.24 -1.33 12.12
C LEU A 173 -12.57 -1.27 10.75
N THR A 174 -12.03 -0.13 10.41
CA THR A 174 -11.28 0.08 9.18
C THR A 174 -10.00 0.84 9.46
N VAL A 175 -8.88 0.35 8.94
CA VAL A 175 -7.60 1.05 8.99
C VAL A 175 -7.46 1.87 7.71
N TRP A 176 -7.27 3.18 7.83
CA TRP A 176 -7.02 4.08 6.70
C TRP A 176 -5.54 4.40 6.55
N ARG A 177 -5.00 4.24 5.34
CA ARG A 177 -3.62 4.56 4.96
C ARG A 177 -3.60 5.38 3.66
N PRO A 178 -3.12 6.62 3.66
CA PRO A 178 -2.94 7.40 2.45
C PRO A 178 -1.63 7.00 1.75
N GLY A 179 -1.72 6.32 0.61
CA GLY A 179 -0.54 5.92 -0.16
C GLY A 179 0.38 4.97 0.62
N THR A 180 1.68 5.30 0.65
CA THR A 180 2.71 4.55 1.39
C THR A 180 2.91 5.06 2.82
N ASP A 181 2.20 6.12 3.20
CA ASP A 181 2.31 6.66 4.54
C ASP A 181 1.63 5.69 5.50
N GLY A 182 2.15 5.60 6.73
CA GLY A 182 1.63 4.69 7.75
C GLY A 182 0.13 4.89 8.02
N VAL A 183 -0.40 4.15 9.00
CA VAL A 183 -1.80 4.31 9.40
C VAL A 183 -2.07 5.75 9.80
N LYS A 184 -3.11 6.31 9.20
CA LYS A 184 -3.53 7.68 9.38
C LYS A 184 -4.65 7.78 10.41
N ALA A 185 -5.61 6.87 10.30
CA ALA A 185 -6.71 6.77 11.25
C ALA A 185 -7.24 5.34 11.36
N LEU A 186 -7.95 5.12 12.46
CA LEU A 186 -8.82 3.97 12.68
C LEU A 186 -10.26 4.48 12.66
N LEU A 187 -11.08 3.86 11.83
CA LEU A 187 -12.43 4.32 11.54
C LEU A 187 -13.42 3.23 11.94
N PHE A 188 -14.45 3.61 12.69
CA PHE A 188 -15.62 2.76 12.88
C PHE A 188 -16.47 2.72 11.61
N ARG A 189 -17.40 1.76 11.54
CA ARG A 189 -18.35 1.61 10.43
C ARG A 189 -19.06 2.92 10.04
N ASN A 190 -19.43 3.75 11.01
CA ASN A 190 -20.11 5.03 10.78
C ASN A 190 -19.16 6.17 10.34
N GLY A 191 -17.89 5.87 10.05
CA GLY A 191 -16.88 6.85 9.65
C GLY A 191 -16.27 7.64 10.80
N THR A 192 -16.68 7.39 12.05
CA THR A 192 -16.10 8.10 13.21
C THR A 192 -14.70 7.56 13.52
N ASN A 193 -13.79 8.48 13.85
CA ASN A 193 -12.43 8.15 14.24
C ASN A 193 -12.40 7.52 15.63
N LEU A 194 -11.81 6.34 15.74
CA LEU A 194 -11.31 5.83 17.01
C LEU A 194 -10.10 6.69 17.40
N VAL A 195 -10.15 7.28 18.60
CA VAL A 195 -9.00 8.01 19.15
C VAL A 195 -7.85 7.03 19.24
N PHE A 196 -6.90 7.19 18.34
CA PHE A 196 -5.76 6.32 18.19
C PHE A 196 -4.51 7.16 18.34
N ASP A 197 -3.75 6.87 19.38
CA ASP A 197 -2.44 7.46 19.60
C ASP A 197 -1.40 6.42 19.15
N PRO A 198 -0.98 6.42 17.88
CA PRO A 198 -0.03 5.43 17.39
C PRO A 198 1.21 5.46 18.27
N PRO A 199 1.75 4.30 18.68
CA PRO A 199 3.00 4.29 19.41
C PRO A 199 4.05 5.04 18.57
N PRO A 200 4.82 5.95 19.19
CA PRO A 200 5.75 6.78 18.45
C PRO A 200 6.65 5.87 17.61
N ALA A 201 6.73 6.16 16.30
CA ALA A 201 7.50 5.36 15.38
C ALA A 201 8.90 5.18 15.98
N LYS A 202 9.25 3.96 16.39
CA LYS A 202 10.56 3.66 16.97
C LYS A 202 11.58 4.05 15.90
N LYS A 203 12.17 5.23 16.01
CA LYS A 203 13.30 5.63 15.17
C LYS A 203 14.31 4.52 15.39
N LYS A 204 14.55 3.70 14.36
CA LYS A 204 15.63 2.73 14.40
C LYS A 204 16.87 3.58 14.60
N HIS A 205 17.34 3.68 15.85
CA HIS A 205 18.66 4.18 16.12
C HIS A 205 19.56 3.26 15.31
N LYS A 206 20.06 3.77 14.19
CA LYS A 206 21.20 3.18 13.52
C LYS A 206 22.22 3.04 14.64
N LYS A 207 22.53 1.80 15.03
CA LYS A 207 23.65 1.53 15.93
C LYS A 207 24.88 1.96 15.13
N ASP A 208 25.18 3.25 15.17
CA ASP A 208 26.50 3.70 14.82
C ASP A 208 27.40 3.07 15.90
N ASN A 209 28.28 2.18 15.47
CA ASN A 209 29.18 1.40 16.32
C ASN A 209 30.28 2.27 16.98
N THR A 210 30.05 3.57 17.11
CA THR A 210 30.93 4.50 17.80
C THR A 210 30.74 4.32 19.31
N LYS A 211 31.73 3.66 19.93
CA LYS A 211 31.85 3.41 21.37
C LYS A 211 32.10 4.71 22.14
N ASP A 212 31.19 5.68 22.09
CA ASP A 212 31.25 6.82 23.00
C ASP A 212 30.27 6.62 24.15
N LYS A 213 30.83 6.15 25.27
CA LYS A 213 30.21 6.13 26.60
C LYS A 213 29.93 7.58 27.01
N TYR A 214 28.70 8.07 26.85
CA TYR A 214 28.26 9.27 27.56
C TYR A 214 26.85 9.14 28.10
N ASN A 215 26.73 9.45 29.39
CA ASN A 215 25.52 9.50 30.21
C ASN A 215 24.43 10.34 29.53
N LYS A 216 23.40 9.69 28.99
CA LYS A 216 22.23 10.40 28.47
C LYS A 216 21.11 10.29 29.51
N LYS A 217 20.91 11.39 30.24
CA LYS A 217 19.76 11.58 31.13
C LYS A 217 18.48 11.41 30.31
N ASP A 218 17.56 10.61 30.84
CA ASP A 218 16.22 10.37 30.32
C ASP A 218 15.41 11.67 30.37
N GLU A 219 15.50 12.49 29.34
CA GLU A 219 14.52 13.56 29.12
C GLU A 219 13.22 12.92 28.63
N GLU A 220 12.25 12.81 29.55
CA GLU A 220 10.85 12.52 29.26
C GLU A 220 10.35 13.49 28.18
N LYS A 221 10.30 13.02 26.94
CA LYS A 221 9.69 13.77 25.84
C LYS A 221 8.21 13.92 26.15
N LYS A 222 7.80 15.14 26.52
CA LYS A 222 6.39 15.56 26.57
C LYS A 222 5.67 15.09 25.31
N VAL A 223 4.78 14.12 25.49
CA VAL A 223 3.92 13.59 24.43
C VAL A 223 2.97 14.73 24.04
N LYS A 224 3.13 15.23 22.81
CA LYS A 224 2.25 16.26 22.26
C LYS A 224 0.85 15.65 22.14
N PRO A 225 -0.22 16.31 22.63
CA PRO A 225 -1.57 15.74 22.59
C PRO A 225 -1.96 15.36 21.16
N PRO A 226 -2.74 14.28 20.98
CA PRO A 226 -3.06 13.75 19.66
C PRO A 226 -3.71 14.83 18.80
N SER A 227 -3.09 15.06 17.63
CA SER A 227 -3.51 16.09 16.68
C SER A 227 -4.88 15.76 16.09
N ILE A 228 -5.76 16.76 16.10
CA ILE A 228 -6.95 16.99 15.25
C ILE A 228 -7.46 15.75 14.51
N GLN A 229 -8.67 15.30 14.87
CA GLN A 229 -9.42 14.27 14.16
C GLN A 229 -9.38 14.53 12.65
N GLN A 230 -8.65 13.69 11.92
CA GLN A 230 -8.59 13.81 10.47
C GLN A 230 -9.89 13.27 9.87
N GLN A 231 -10.64 14.16 9.24
CA GLN A 231 -11.79 13.78 8.44
C GLN A 231 -11.31 13.08 7.16
N LEU A 232 -12.10 12.11 6.71
CA LEU A 232 -11.90 11.51 5.39
C LEU A 232 -12.06 12.60 4.32
N PRO A 233 -11.30 12.53 3.22
CA PRO A 233 -11.54 13.41 2.08
C PRO A 233 -12.96 13.21 1.54
N GLU A 234 -13.62 14.29 1.14
CA GLU A 234 -15.01 14.28 0.65
C GLU A 234 -15.22 13.39 -0.59
N TRP A 235 -14.16 13.17 -1.39
CA TRP A 235 -14.23 12.31 -2.57
C TRP A 235 -14.27 10.81 -2.24
N ILE A 236 -14.04 10.42 -0.98
CA ILE A 236 -14.17 9.02 -0.56
C ILE A 236 -15.65 8.71 -0.30
N ASP A 237 -16.26 7.94 -1.19
CA ASP A 237 -17.52 7.24 -0.91
C ASP A 237 -17.29 6.15 0.14
N TRP A 238 -17.52 6.52 1.41
CA TRP A 238 -17.30 5.65 2.57
C TRP A 238 -18.27 4.47 2.61
N ASP A 239 -19.53 4.70 2.26
CA ASP A 239 -20.55 3.65 2.24
C ASP A 239 -20.19 2.55 1.24
N ARG A 240 -19.56 2.93 0.12
CA ARG A 240 -19.03 1.96 -0.85
C ARG A 240 -17.87 1.14 -0.29
N VAL A 241 -16.93 1.75 0.44
CA VAL A 241 -15.83 1.03 1.12
C VAL A 241 -16.41 -0.04 2.07
N ILE A 242 -17.37 0.36 2.91
CA ILE A 242 -18.04 -0.53 3.86
C ILE A 242 -18.81 -1.63 3.13
N SER A 243 -19.60 -1.27 2.12
CA SER A 243 -20.41 -2.22 1.34
C SER A 243 -19.57 -3.33 0.71
N ILE A 244 -18.39 -3.00 0.16
CA ILE A 244 -17.48 -3.99 -0.41
C ILE A 244 -16.99 -4.97 0.66
N GLY A 245 -16.52 -4.47 1.81
CA GLY A 245 -16.04 -5.29 2.92
C GLY A 245 -17.14 -6.17 3.54
N GLU A 246 -18.34 -5.63 3.73
CA GLU A 246 -19.50 -6.38 4.24
C GLU A 246 -19.95 -7.46 3.25
N ARG A 247 -19.98 -7.16 1.95
CA ARG A 247 -20.37 -8.14 0.92
C ARG A 247 -19.40 -9.32 0.85
N LEU A 248 -18.10 -9.07 0.91
CA LEU A 248 -17.08 -10.13 0.87
C LEU A 248 -17.01 -10.91 2.17
N GLY A 249 -17.26 -10.27 3.31
CA GLY A 249 -17.25 -10.92 4.62
C GLY A 249 -18.59 -11.50 5.07
N ARG A 250 -19.69 -11.36 4.31
CA ARG A 250 -21.08 -11.67 4.72
C ARG A 250 -21.25 -13.03 5.44
N ASN A 251 -20.48 -14.03 5.05
CA ASN A 251 -20.54 -15.40 5.58
C ASN A 251 -19.23 -15.80 6.29
N LYS A 252 -18.57 -14.85 6.95
CA LYS A 252 -17.28 -15.03 7.60
C LYS A 252 -17.35 -14.51 9.04
N ASP A 253 -16.75 -15.26 9.96
CA ASP A 253 -16.71 -14.89 11.38
C ASP A 253 -15.79 -13.70 11.63
N MET A 254 -14.57 -13.75 11.07
CA MET A 254 -13.63 -12.64 11.02
C MET A 254 -12.95 -12.63 9.65
N PHE A 255 -12.86 -11.47 9.01
CA PHE A 255 -12.37 -11.33 7.65
C PHE A 255 -11.81 -9.92 7.43
N ARG A 256 -10.68 -9.80 6.73
CA ARG A 256 -10.10 -8.52 6.32
C ARG A 256 -10.22 -8.37 4.81
N THR A 257 -10.62 -7.19 4.36
CA THR A 257 -10.58 -6.79 2.94
C THR A 257 -9.74 -5.54 2.79
N ASP A 258 -8.71 -5.60 1.96
CA ASP A 258 -7.87 -4.47 1.63
C ASP A 258 -8.37 -3.85 0.33
N ILE A 259 -8.72 -2.56 0.38
CA ILE A 259 -9.36 -1.83 -0.71
C ILE A 259 -8.49 -0.62 -1.05
N PHE A 260 -8.00 -0.56 -2.29
CA PHE A 260 -7.41 0.65 -2.85
C PHE A 260 -8.48 1.54 -3.46
N VAL A 261 -8.39 2.83 -3.17
CA VAL A 261 -9.29 3.87 -3.66
C VAL A 261 -8.48 5.00 -4.27
N GLY A 262 -8.83 5.38 -5.50
CA GLY A 262 -8.22 6.53 -6.17
C GLY A 262 -8.59 6.60 -7.64
N VAL A 263 -7.84 7.40 -8.39
CA VAL A 263 -8.04 7.62 -9.82
C VAL A 263 -7.00 6.81 -10.59
N GLY A 264 -7.48 6.02 -11.57
CA GLY A 264 -6.62 5.31 -12.51
C GLY A 264 -5.99 6.24 -13.56
N THR A 265 -5.04 5.72 -14.35
CA THR A 265 -4.34 6.44 -15.42
C THR A 265 -5.33 7.00 -16.47
N ALA A 266 -6.35 6.22 -16.83
CA ALA A 266 -7.40 6.66 -17.75
C ALA A 266 -8.23 7.83 -17.20
N GLY A 267 -8.44 7.89 -15.88
CA GLY A 267 -9.15 8.99 -15.22
C GLY A 267 -8.33 10.29 -15.25
N ARG A 268 -7.01 10.20 -15.06
CA ARG A 268 -6.10 11.35 -15.13
C ARG A 268 -6.14 12.07 -16.48
N ARG A 269 -6.12 11.31 -17.59
CA ARG A 269 -6.18 11.88 -18.95
C ARG A 269 -7.47 12.66 -19.22
N LYS A 270 -8.60 12.25 -18.61
CA LYS A 270 -9.88 12.94 -18.76
C LYS A 270 -9.94 14.23 -17.95
N GLN A 271 -9.41 14.24 -16.73
CA GLN A 271 -9.41 15.43 -15.88
C GLN A 271 -8.57 16.58 -16.44
N GLN A 272 -7.48 16.29 -17.16
CA GLN A 272 -6.68 17.32 -17.84
C GLN A 272 -7.46 18.11 -18.91
N LYS A 273 -8.62 17.63 -19.36
CA LYS A 273 -9.49 18.33 -20.32
C LYS A 273 -10.52 19.27 -19.68
N GLY A 274 -10.47 19.49 -18.36
CA GLY A 274 -11.32 20.47 -17.66
C GLY A 274 -12.74 19.99 -17.31
N ASP A 275 -13.01 18.69 -17.38
CA ASP A 275 -14.33 18.12 -17.01
C ASP A 275 -14.38 17.80 -15.51
N ASN A 276 -14.54 18.85 -14.68
CA ASN A 276 -14.56 18.72 -13.21
C ASN A 276 -15.81 18.00 -12.67
N ASP A 277 -16.93 18.03 -13.40
CA ASP A 277 -18.22 17.47 -12.95
C ASP A 277 -18.23 15.93 -12.87
N ASN A 278 -17.17 15.26 -13.34
CA ASN A 278 -17.07 13.80 -13.37
C ASN A 278 -16.03 13.20 -12.42
N ILE A 279 -15.49 13.95 -11.45
CA ILE A 279 -14.45 13.44 -10.55
C ILE A 279 -14.87 12.11 -9.88
N ASN A 280 -16.11 12.04 -9.38
CA ASN A 280 -16.65 10.84 -8.73
C ASN A 280 -16.79 9.64 -9.68
N LYS A 281 -16.99 9.87 -10.98
CA LYS A 281 -17.03 8.78 -11.98
C LYS A 281 -15.64 8.22 -12.32
N THR A 282 -14.58 8.96 -12.00
CA THR A 282 -13.19 8.52 -12.24
C THR A 282 -12.59 7.76 -11.07
N ILE A 283 -13.19 7.85 -9.88
CA ILE A 283 -12.74 7.16 -8.68
C ILE A 283 -13.09 5.67 -8.80
N ARG A 284 -12.09 4.83 -8.56
CA ARG A 284 -12.20 3.37 -8.58
C ARG A 284 -11.92 2.82 -7.20
N TYR A 285 -12.55 1.67 -6.93
CA TYR A 285 -12.42 0.89 -5.72
C TYR A 285 -11.98 -0.50 -6.13
N VAL A 286 -10.77 -0.90 -5.74
CA VAL A 286 -10.18 -2.18 -6.12
C VAL A 286 -9.82 -2.96 -4.87
N VAL A 287 -10.34 -4.18 -4.79
CA VAL A 287 -9.96 -5.11 -3.72
C VAL A 287 -8.59 -5.68 -4.08
N SER A 288 -7.59 -5.40 -3.25
CA SER A 288 -6.21 -5.83 -3.49
C SER A 288 -5.83 -7.10 -2.73
N GLU A 289 -6.49 -7.35 -1.60
CA GLU A 289 -6.24 -8.51 -0.76
C GLU A 289 -7.47 -8.83 0.07
N THR A 290 -7.64 -10.13 0.36
CA THR A 290 -8.61 -10.60 1.35
C THR A 290 -7.94 -11.62 2.26
N GLU A 291 -8.18 -11.54 3.56
CA GLU A 291 -7.54 -12.41 4.55
C GLU A 291 -8.56 -12.94 5.56
N ILE A 292 -8.55 -14.25 5.80
CA ILE A 292 -9.44 -14.91 6.78
C ILE A 292 -8.84 -14.83 8.20
N HIS A 293 -7.52 -14.76 8.31
CA HIS A 293 -6.81 -14.59 9.56
C HIS A 293 -6.11 -13.25 9.52
N PRO A 294 -6.68 -12.19 10.10
CA PRO A 294 -6.06 -10.90 9.99
C PRO A 294 -4.67 -10.99 10.64
N THR A 295 -3.62 -10.85 9.82
CA THR A 295 -2.23 -10.84 10.30
C THR A 295 -1.93 -9.49 10.95
N PRO A 296 -1.38 -9.44 12.18
CA PRO A 296 -1.10 -8.19 12.87
C PRO A 296 -0.29 -7.24 12.00
N LEU A 297 -0.85 -6.05 11.78
CA LEU A 297 -0.14 -4.95 11.14
C LEU A 297 0.93 -4.52 12.12
N ARG A 298 2.19 -4.70 11.74
CA ARG A 298 3.35 -4.34 12.57
C ARG A 298 3.23 -2.90 13.07
N GLY A 299 3.27 -2.71 14.39
CA GLY A 299 3.10 -1.41 15.04
C GLY A 299 1.65 -0.97 15.27
N PHE A 300 0.68 -1.83 14.95
CA PHE A 300 -0.75 -1.61 15.12
C PHE A 300 -1.41 -2.84 15.76
N GLU A 301 -0.69 -3.52 16.64
CA GLU A 301 -1.15 -4.74 17.33
C GLU A 301 -2.48 -4.49 18.07
N GLN A 302 -2.69 -3.27 18.59
CA GLN A 302 -3.94 -2.85 19.24
C GLN A 302 -5.18 -2.95 18.34
N VAL A 303 -5.04 -2.75 17.02
CA VAL A 303 -6.15 -2.91 16.06
C VAL A 303 -6.64 -4.35 16.04
N PHE A 304 -5.70 -5.29 16.17
CA PHE A 304 -5.99 -6.72 16.16
C PHE A 304 -6.53 -7.18 17.50
N GLU A 305 -6.00 -6.64 18.59
CA GLU A 305 -6.56 -6.85 19.93
C GLU A 305 -8.01 -6.37 19.99
N GLU A 306 -8.31 -5.19 19.44
CA GLU A 306 -9.66 -4.64 19.41
C GLU A 306 -10.58 -5.43 18.49
N ALA A 307 -10.14 -5.78 17.28
CA ALA A 307 -10.90 -6.65 16.37
C ALA A 307 -11.17 -8.02 17.01
N GLY A 308 -10.17 -8.61 17.69
CA GLY A 308 -10.28 -9.87 18.42
C GLY A 308 -11.21 -9.76 19.63
N ARG A 309 -11.17 -8.66 20.37
CA ARG A 309 -12.09 -8.37 21.48
C ARG A 309 -13.53 -8.27 20.97
N LEU A 310 -13.75 -7.54 19.88
CA LEU A 310 -15.06 -7.41 19.25
C LEU A 310 -15.57 -8.77 18.77
N TRP A 311 -14.70 -9.58 18.15
CA TRP A 311 -15.00 -10.95 17.72
C TRP A 311 -15.33 -11.89 18.90
N LEU A 312 -14.63 -11.82 20.02
CA LEU A 312 -15.01 -12.63 21.19
C LEU A 312 -16.34 -12.14 21.80
N ALA A 313 -16.58 -10.83 21.83
CA ALA A 313 -17.77 -10.24 22.44
C ALA A 313 -19.07 -10.75 21.82
N GLY A 314 -19.16 -10.85 20.49
CA GLY A 314 -20.36 -11.38 19.85
C GLY A 314 -20.52 -12.90 19.99
N TYR A 315 -19.45 -13.69 20.15
CA TYR A 315 -19.63 -15.09 20.59
C TYR A 315 -20.21 -15.15 22.00
N TYR A 316 -19.80 -14.27 22.92
CA TYR A 316 -20.43 -14.20 24.24
C TYR A 316 -21.91 -13.82 24.15
N LEU A 317 -22.28 -12.89 23.26
CA LEU A 317 -23.68 -12.52 23.03
C LEU A 317 -24.49 -13.70 22.44
N LEU A 318 -23.96 -14.38 21.42
CA LEU A 318 -24.57 -15.56 20.81
C LEU A 318 -24.68 -16.73 21.80
N SER A 319 -23.66 -16.92 22.64
CA SER A 319 -23.66 -17.93 23.71
C SER A 319 -24.81 -17.70 24.69
N ARG A 320 -25.01 -16.46 25.13
CA ARG A 320 -26.13 -16.09 26.01
C ARG A 320 -27.49 -16.30 25.36
N GLN A 321 -27.62 -15.99 24.07
CA GLN A 321 -28.90 -16.10 23.35
C GLN A 321 -29.24 -17.54 22.95
N ASN A 322 -28.26 -18.33 22.52
CA ASN A 322 -28.45 -19.63 21.88
C ASN A 322 -27.92 -20.82 22.71
N ARG A 323 -27.55 -20.59 23.98
CA ARG A 323 -26.97 -21.60 24.88
C ARG A 323 -25.71 -22.28 24.32
N LEU A 324 -24.92 -21.57 23.51
CA LEU A 324 -23.65 -22.09 23.00
C LEU A 324 -22.63 -22.11 24.16
N SER A 325 -21.84 -23.18 24.27
CA SER A 325 -20.74 -23.27 25.25
C SER A 325 -19.40 -23.06 24.55
N VAL A 326 -18.52 -22.25 25.16
CA VAL A 326 -17.14 -22.12 24.70
C VAL A 326 -16.36 -23.34 25.16
N ILE A 327 -15.80 -24.11 24.22
CA ILE A 327 -14.99 -25.29 24.51
C ILE A 327 -13.51 -24.89 24.36
N SER A 328 -12.70 -25.13 25.39
CA SER A 328 -11.25 -24.94 25.31
C SER A 328 -10.66 -25.85 24.22
N ASN A 329 -9.62 -25.39 23.50
CA ASN A 329 -8.88 -26.21 22.54
C ASN A 329 -8.41 -27.55 23.13
N THR A 330 -8.13 -27.60 24.44
CA THR A 330 -7.73 -28.84 25.14
C THR A 330 -8.83 -29.89 25.25
N LYS A 331 -10.08 -29.55 24.93
CA LYS A 331 -11.25 -30.41 24.99
C LYS A 331 -11.81 -30.76 23.60
N VAL A 332 -11.22 -30.25 22.52
CA VAL A 332 -11.61 -30.59 21.15
C VAL A 332 -10.98 -31.95 20.81
N PRO A 333 -11.75 -32.98 20.41
CA PRO A 333 -11.19 -34.26 19.98
C PRO A 333 -10.23 -34.02 18.80
N GLN A 334 -9.01 -34.56 18.90
CA GLN A 334 -8.00 -34.48 17.83
C GLN A 334 -8.28 -35.46 16.70
#